data_AF-A0AAU7S5Z7-F1
#
_entry.id   AF-A0AAU7S5Z7-F1
#
_cell.length_a   1.000
_cell.length_b   1.000
_cell.length_c   1.000
_cell.angle_alpha   90.00
_cell.angle_beta   90.00
_cell.angle_gamma   90.00
#
_symmetry.space_group_name_H-M   'P 1'
#
loop_
_entity.id
_entity.type
_entity.pdbx_description
1 polymer ?
#
loop_
_entity_poly.entity_id
_entity_poly.type
_entity_poly.pdbx_seq_one_letter_code
_entity_poly.pdbx_strand_id
1 'polypeptide(L)'
;MAAQIVSIGGIRAFLAKGSHQAEALRALRDDFECAFAIFRHAVQKDLSSFTFSGLQLPTIFDNRLPEAPVPCGDAFAVEMAILQEHLHDRITLLAQNRQMLREIWAFNERTRWFRHVEVKSPETAGKVVDELADLIAVLRSKEVHQVLAVLARCEERRVALIETLVRQAAALERPNER
;
A
#
# COMPACT_ATOMS: atom_id res chain seq x y z
N MET A 1 -2.34 -13.40 24.24
CA MET A 1 -2.68 -12.70 22.97
C MET A 1 -2.36 -13.65 21.83
N ALA A 2 -3.40 -14.23 21.21
CA ALA A 2 -3.24 -15.19 20.13
C ALA A 2 -2.83 -14.45 18.85
N ALA A 3 -1.74 -14.89 18.21
CA ALA A 3 -1.38 -14.45 16.87
C ALA A 3 -2.50 -14.87 15.91
N GLN A 4 -3.31 -13.91 15.46
CA GLN A 4 -4.29 -14.15 14.40
C GLN A 4 -3.51 -14.57 13.16
N ILE A 5 -3.65 -15.84 12.81
CA ILE A 5 -3.14 -16.40 11.56
C ILE A 5 -3.91 -15.70 10.46
N VAL A 6 -3.28 -14.76 9.76
CA VAL A 6 -3.83 -14.13 8.57
C VAL A 6 -4.05 -15.26 7.55
N SER A 7 -5.29 -15.72 7.41
CA SER A 7 -5.66 -16.79 6.50
C SER A 7 -5.84 -16.21 5.12
N ILE A 8 -4.72 -15.90 4.48
CA ILE A 8 -4.74 -15.23 3.19
C ILE A 8 -4.87 -16.31 2.13
N GLY A 9 -6.08 -16.64 1.68
CA GLY A 9 -6.25 -17.67 0.64
C GLY A 9 -5.43 -17.35 -0.63
N GLY A 10 -5.38 -16.07 -1.03
CA GLY A 10 -4.58 -15.60 -2.17
C GLY A 10 -3.07 -15.54 -1.91
N ILE A 11 -2.64 -15.11 -0.71
CA ILE A 11 -1.22 -15.03 -0.38
C ILE A 11 -0.66 -16.38 0.05
N ARG A 12 -1.44 -17.31 0.61
CA ARG A 12 -1.01 -18.72 0.79
C ARG A 12 -0.77 -19.42 -0.53
N ALA A 13 -1.64 -19.22 -1.52
CA ALA A 13 -1.43 -19.74 -2.88
C ALA A 13 -0.21 -19.09 -3.55
N PHE A 14 0.05 -17.81 -3.26
CA PHE A 14 1.31 -17.17 -3.61
C PHE A 14 2.47 -17.88 -2.90
N LEU A 15 2.52 -17.89 -1.55
CA LEU A 15 3.57 -18.45 -0.67
C LEU A 15 3.91 -19.95 -0.84
N ALA A 16 3.23 -20.69 -1.71
CA ALA A 16 3.47 -22.11 -1.95
C ALA A 16 4.65 -22.41 -2.91
N LYS A 17 5.42 -21.41 -3.39
CA LYS A 17 6.47 -21.63 -4.41
C LYS A 17 7.93 -21.51 -3.91
N GLY A 18 8.20 -21.63 -2.62
CA GLY A 18 9.56 -21.85 -2.08
C GLY A 18 10.49 -20.62 -2.06
N SER A 19 11.80 -20.86 -1.87
CA SER A 19 12.84 -19.90 -1.43
C SER A 19 12.94 -18.58 -2.21
N HIS A 20 12.56 -18.58 -3.50
CA HIS A 20 12.48 -17.38 -4.32
C HIS A 20 11.43 -16.35 -3.82
N GLN A 21 10.55 -16.74 -2.90
CA GLN A 21 9.48 -15.88 -2.38
C GLN A 21 9.89 -15.05 -1.20
N ALA A 22 10.71 -15.58 -0.30
CA ALA A 22 11.26 -14.77 0.79
C ALA A 22 12.14 -13.63 0.25
N GLU A 23 12.90 -13.89 -0.82
CA GLU A 23 13.69 -12.87 -1.51
C GLU A 23 12.80 -11.86 -2.24
N ALA A 24 11.78 -12.30 -2.98
CA ALA A 24 10.83 -11.41 -3.65
C ALA A 24 10.06 -10.52 -2.64
N LEU A 25 9.71 -11.05 -1.47
CA LEU A 25 9.06 -10.28 -0.41
C LEU A 25 10.02 -9.27 0.24
N ARG A 26 11.31 -9.60 0.38
CA ARG A 26 12.32 -8.62 0.83
C ARG A 26 12.51 -7.50 -0.18
N ALA A 27 12.60 -7.83 -1.47
CA ALA A 27 12.66 -6.83 -2.53
C ALA A 27 11.40 -5.92 -2.52
N LEU A 28 10.23 -6.49 -2.24
CA LEU A 28 8.99 -5.74 -2.10
C LEU A 28 9.05 -4.76 -0.90
N ARG A 29 9.63 -5.17 0.23
CA ARG A 29 9.86 -4.27 1.37
C ARG A 29 10.75 -3.09 0.94
N ASP A 30 11.88 -3.38 0.30
CA ASP A 30 12.84 -2.34 -0.14
C ASP A 30 12.17 -1.36 -1.13
N ASP A 31 11.28 -1.87 -1.99
CA ASP A 31 10.45 -1.06 -2.89
C ASP A 31 9.53 -0.08 -2.12
N PHE A 32 8.88 -0.52 -1.05
CA PHE A 32 8.03 0.35 -0.22
C PHE A 32 8.84 1.39 0.56
N GLU A 33 9.99 1.02 1.11
CA GLU A 33 10.88 1.96 1.81
C GLU A 33 11.40 3.05 0.84
N CYS A 34 11.78 2.66 -0.37
CA CYS A 34 12.20 3.59 -1.42
C CYS A 34 11.07 4.55 -1.83
N ALA A 35 9.86 4.02 -2.07
CA ALA A 35 8.70 4.84 -2.42
C ALA A 35 8.35 5.83 -1.31
N PHE A 36 8.40 5.41 -0.04
CA PHE A 36 8.18 6.29 1.10
C PHE A 36 9.20 7.43 1.16
N ALA A 37 10.48 7.16 0.93
CA ALA A 37 11.51 8.19 0.88
C ALA A 37 11.22 9.24 -0.21
N ILE A 38 10.74 8.80 -1.39
CA ILE A 38 10.32 9.68 -2.48
C ILE A 38 9.10 10.51 -2.09
N PHE A 39 8.04 9.90 -1.56
CA PHE A 39 6.82 10.61 -1.16
C PHE A 39 7.12 11.64 -0.07
N ARG A 40 7.93 11.28 0.93
CA ARG A 40 8.37 12.19 1.98
C ARG A 40 9.07 13.42 1.39
N HIS A 41 10.03 13.20 0.49
CA HIS A 41 10.73 14.30 -0.18
C HIS A 41 9.77 15.20 -0.97
N ALA A 42 8.86 14.59 -1.74
CA ALA A 42 7.91 15.32 -2.58
C ALA A 42 6.96 16.20 -1.75
N VAL A 43 6.40 15.65 -0.67
CA VAL A 43 5.52 16.36 0.27
C VAL A 43 6.26 17.51 0.96
N GLN A 44 7.49 17.28 1.42
CA GLN A 44 8.30 18.33 2.04
C GLN A 44 8.68 19.45 1.07
N LYS A 45 8.79 19.15 -0.23
CA LYS A 45 9.19 20.12 -1.25
C LYS A 45 8.06 21.10 -1.58
N ASP A 46 6.85 20.62 -1.83
CA ASP A 46 5.77 21.48 -2.34
C ASP A 46 4.36 20.91 -2.12
N LEU A 47 3.99 20.54 -0.89
CA LEU A 47 2.61 20.13 -0.60
C LEU A 47 1.57 21.23 -0.94
N SER A 48 1.97 22.50 -0.89
CA SER A 48 1.11 23.64 -1.24
C SER A 48 0.51 23.55 -2.65
N SER A 49 1.26 23.03 -3.62
CA SER A 49 0.77 22.89 -5.01
C SER A 49 -0.05 21.63 -5.27
N PHE A 50 -0.19 20.73 -4.27
CA PHE A 50 -0.97 19.52 -4.43
C PHE A 50 -2.44 19.83 -4.79
N THR A 51 -2.95 19.06 -5.75
CA THR A 51 -4.33 19.15 -6.24
C THR A 51 -4.86 17.77 -6.59
N PHE A 52 -6.15 17.56 -6.31
CA PHE A 52 -6.88 16.37 -6.73
C PHE A 52 -7.39 16.46 -8.19
N SER A 53 -7.04 17.52 -8.91
CA SER A 53 -7.48 17.69 -10.30
C SER A 53 -7.09 16.49 -11.17
N GLY A 54 -8.08 15.93 -11.88
CA GLY A 54 -7.91 14.75 -12.71
C GLY A 54 -7.77 13.43 -11.95
N LEU A 55 -7.95 13.41 -10.62
CA LEU A 55 -8.14 12.17 -9.87
C LEU A 55 -9.63 11.86 -9.77
N GLN A 56 -10.01 10.63 -10.14
CA GLN A 56 -11.35 10.11 -9.89
C GLN A 56 -11.33 9.44 -8.52
N LEU A 57 -11.87 10.13 -7.51
CA LEU A 57 -12.05 9.55 -6.18
C LEU A 57 -13.33 8.69 -6.20
N PRO A 58 -13.25 7.40 -5.84
CA PRO A 58 -14.42 6.55 -5.69
C PRO A 58 -15.37 7.09 -4.61
N THR A 59 -16.67 6.92 -4.82
CA THR A 59 -17.72 7.43 -3.91
C THR A 59 -17.66 6.83 -2.50
N ILE A 60 -16.93 5.71 -2.33
CA ILE A 60 -16.68 5.12 -1.01
C ILE A 60 -15.94 6.04 -0.05
N PHE A 61 -15.26 7.07 -0.58
CA PHE A 61 -14.57 8.09 0.23
C PHE A 61 -15.48 9.27 0.60
N ASP A 62 -16.70 9.34 0.07
CA ASP A 62 -17.66 10.38 0.42
C ASP A 62 -18.26 10.07 1.80
N ASN A 63 -17.91 10.88 2.80
CA ASN A 63 -18.34 10.74 4.20
C ASN A 63 -18.04 9.36 4.81
N ARG A 64 -16.91 8.76 4.42
CA ARG A 64 -16.48 7.46 4.96
C ARG A 64 -16.34 7.52 6.48
N LEU A 65 -17.00 6.60 7.17
CA LEU A 65 -16.76 6.34 8.60
C LEU A 65 -15.63 5.31 8.75
N PRO A 66 -14.73 5.47 9.74
CA PRO A 66 -13.73 4.45 10.06
C PRO A 66 -14.38 3.09 10.27
N GLU A 67 -13.71 2.03 9.80
CA GLU A 67 -14.15 0.64 9.94
C GLU A 67 -15.50 0.30 9.27
N ALA A 68 -16.05 1.22 8.47
CA ALA A 68 -17.26 0.94 7.70
C ALA A 68 -17.02 -0.22 6.70
N PRO A 69 -18.03 -1.10 6.50
CA PRO A 69 -17.93 -2.19 5.55
C PRO A 69 -17.49 -1.70 4.17
N VAL A 70 -16.57 -2.45 3.56
CA VAL A 70 -16.08 -2.18 2.20
C VAL A 70 -16.58 -3.25 1.24
N PRO A 71 -16.83 -2.90 -0.03
CA PRO A 71 -17.01 -3.90 -1.08
C PRO A 71 -15.82 -4.84 -1.13
N CYS A 72 -16.05 -6.09 -1.52
CA CYS A 72 -15.01 -7.07 -1.75
C CYS A 72 -15.10 -7.62 -3.18
N GLY A 73 -13.97 -8.03 -3.74
CA GLY A 73 -13.88 -8.66 -5.06
C GLY A 73 -12.93 -7.95 -6.02
N ASP A 74 -12.74 -8.56 -7.19
CA ASP A 74 -11.68 -8.16 -8.12
C ASP A 74 -11.89 -6.77 -8.71
N ALA A 75 -13.14 -6.42 -9.07
CA ALA A 75 -13.44 -5.10 -9.61
C ALA A 75 -13.10 -3.97 -8.63
N PHE A 76 -13.46 -4.14 -7.36
CA PHE A 76 -13.13 -3.17 -6.31
C PHE A 76 -11.62 -3.10 -6.04
N ALA A 77 -10.95 -4.25 -5.99
CA ALA A 77 -9.51 -4.31 -5.81
C ALA A 77 -8.73 -3.65 -6.95
N VAL A 78 -9.20 -3.77 -8.20
CA VAL A 78 -8.64 -3.06 -9.35
C VAL A 78 -8.85 -1.55 -9.23
N GLU A 79 -10.07 -1.12 -8.89
CA GLU A 79 -10.38 0.31 -8.73
C GLU A 79 -9.50 0.97 -7.65
N MET A 80 -9.35 0.33 -6.49
CA MET A 80 -8.48 0.84 -5.42
C MET A 80 -7.00 0.87 -5.82
N ALA A 81 -6.53 -0.14 -6.56
CA ALA A 81 -5.15 -0.17 -7.04
C ALA A 81 -4.88 0.99 -8.03
N ILE A 82 -5.81 1.26 -8.94
CA ILE A 82 -5.71 2.39 -9.89
C ILE A 82 -5.69 3.72 -9.13
N LEU A 83 -6.56 3.89 -8.14
CA LEU A 83 -6.57 5.08 -7.30
C LEU A 83 -5.23 5.28 -6.59
N GLN A 84 -4.68 4.23 -5.97
CA GLN A 84 -3.37 4.27 -5.33
C GLN A 84 -2.27 4.69 -6.30
N GLU A 85 -2.23 4.09 -7.49
CA GLU A 85 -1.26 4.42 -8.54
C GLU A 85 -1.31 5.90 -8.93
N HIS A 86 -2.51 6.42 -9.19
CA HIS A 86 -2.67 7.83 -9.52
C HIS A 86 -2.34 8.78 -8.36
N LEU A 87 -2.64 8.38 -7.12
CA LEU A 87 -2.30 9.18 -5.95
C LEU A 87 -0.78 9.25 -5.76
N HIS A 88 -0.07 8.13 -5.92
CA HIS A 88 1.39 8.08 -5.86
C HIS A 88 2.02 8.99 -6.92
N ASP A 89 1.51 8.97 -8.15
CA ASP A 89 1.98 9.84 -9.23
C ASP A 89 1.80 11.31 -8.86
N ARG A 90 0.62 11.70 -8.33
CA ARG A 90 0.33 13.08 -7.93
C ARG A 90 1.22 13.56 -6.79
N ILE A 91 1.42 12.74 -5.77
CA ILE A 91 2.33 13.08 -4.67
C ILE A 91 3.75 13.25 -5.21
N THR A 92 4.20 12.37 -6.10
CA THR A 92 5.57 12.40 -6.63
C THR A 92 5.84 13.59 -7.54
N LEU A 93 4.82 14.06 -8.28
CA LEU A 93 4.94 15.25 -9.11
C LEU A 93 5.32 16.51 -8.33
N LEU A 94 5.02 16.58 -7.02
CA LEU A 94 5.44 17.67 -6.14
C LEU A 94 6.98 17.77 -6.04
N ALA A 95 7.68 16.64 -6.21
CA ALA A 95 9.14 16.64 -6.24
C ALA A 95 9.70 17.36 -7.47
N GLN A 96 8.90 17.59 -8.52
CA GLN A 96 9.33 18.13 -9.81
C GLN A 96 10.58 17.42 -10.37
N ASN A 97 10.68 16.11 -10.10
CA ASN A 97 11.82 15.28 -10.46
C ASN A 97 11.35 14.10 -11.31
N ARG A 98 11.68 14.15 -12.61
CA ARG A 98 11.30 13.11 -13.57
C ARG A 98 11.93 11.75 -13.26
N GLN A 99 13.09 11.71 -12.62
CA GLN A 99 13.67 10.43 -12.19
C GLN A 99 12.81 9.78 -11.11
N MET A 100 12.45 10.55 -10.07
CA MET A 100 11.59 10.04 -8.99
C MET A 100 10.24 9.58 -9.52
N LEU A 101 9.65 10.30 -10.48
CA LEU A 101 8.40 9.86 -11.12
C LEU A 101 8.55 8.52 -11.85
N ARG A 102 9.66 8.31 -12.57
CA ARG A 102 9.93 7.02 -13.22
C ARG A 102 10.12 5.89 -12.20
N GLU A 103 10.78 6.16 -11.09
CA GLU A 103 10.91 5.17 -10.00
C GLU A 103 9.55 4.81 -9.41
N ILE A 104 8.66 5.78 -9.22
CA ILE A 104 7.31 5.52 -8.70
C ILE A 104 6.43 4.77 -9.69
N TRP A 105 6.59 4.98 -11.00
CA TRP A 105 5.93 4.14 -12.01
C TRP A 105 6.43 2.69 -11.96
N ALA A 106 7.74 2.50 -11.84
CA ALA A 106 8.32 1.17 -11.74
C ALA A 106 7.90 0.46 -10.44
N PHE A 107 7.89 1.18 -9.32
CA PHE A 107 7.31 0.74 -8.05
C PHE A 107 5.83 0.36 -8.19
N ASN A 108 5.03 1.19 -8.86
CA ASN A 108 3.62 0.94 -9.08
C ASN A 108 3.41 -0.37 -9.83
N GLU A 109 4.19 -0.64 -10.87
CA GLU A 109 4.09 -1.90 -11.61
C GLU A 109 4.51 -3.11 -10.75
N ARG A 110 5.65 -3.05 -10.06
CA ARG A 110 6.17 -4.16 -9.23
C ARG A 110 5.25 -4.52 -8.06
N THR A 111 4.55 -3.54 -7.50
CA THR A 111 3.73 -3.73 -6.30
C THR A 111 2.23 -3.87 -6.59
N ARG A 112 1.79 -3.77 -7.85
CA ARG A 112 0.37 -3.85 -8.25
C ARG A 112 -0.31 -5.11 -7.74
N TRP A 113 0.31 -6.28 -7.92
CA TRP A 113 -0.26 -7.55 -7.47
C TRP A 113 -0.48 -7.57 -5.95
N PHE A 114 0.46 -7.02 -5.18
CA PHE A 114 0.40 -7.01 -3.73
C PHE A 114 -0.77 -6.14 -3.25
N ARG A 115 -0.88 -4.92 -3.79
CA ARG A 115 -1.99 -4.00 -3.48
C ARG A 115 -3.35 -4.59 -3.87
N HIS A 116 -3.42 -5.26 -5.02
CA HIS A 116 -4.64 -5.93 -5.45
C HIS A 116 -5.07 -7.02 -4.46
N VAL A 117 -4.14 -7.87 -4.01
CA VAL A 117 -4.45 -8.92 -3.02
C VAL A 117 -4.80 -8.32 -1.65
N GLU A 118 -4.15 -7.22 -1.27
CA GLU A 118 -4.44 -6.47 -0.04
C GLU A 118 -5.88 -5.95 0.02
N VAL A 119 -6.40 -5.46 -1.11
CA VAL A 119 -7.79 -4.98 -1.19
C VAL A 119 -8.79 -6.12 -1.40
N LYS A 120 -8.37 -7.24 -1.98
CA LYS A 120 -9.23 -8.40 -2.18
C LYS A 120 -9.55 -9.15 -0.87
N SER A 121 -8.67 -9.09 0.12
CA SER A 121 -8.86 -9.75 1.43
C SER A 121 -9.81 -8.93 2.32
N PRO A 122 -10.94 -9.50 2.79
CA PRO A 122 -11.85 -8.82 3.70
C PRO A 122 -11.18 -8.30 4.99
N GLU A 123 -10.13 -8.97 5.45
CA GLU A 123 -9.39 -8.64 6.66
C GLU A 123 -8.53 -7.37 6.51
N THR A 124 -8.04 -7.09 5.30
CA THR A 124 -7.14 -5.95 5.03
C THR A 124 -7.81 -4.85 4.21
N ALA A 125 -8.86 -5.15 3.45
CA ALA A 125 -9.55 -4.20 2.58
C ALA A 125 -10.02 -2.96 3.36
N GLY A 126 -10.72 -3.16 4.48
CA GLY A 126 -11.21 -2.04 5.31
C GLY A 126 -10.07 -1.12 5.76
N LYS A 127 -8.96 -1.69 6.22
CA LYS A 127 -7.77 -0.94 6.66
C LYS A 127 -7.13 -0.15 5.52
N VAL A 128 -7.01 -0.75 4.33
CA VAL A 128 -6.46 -0.05 3.14
C VAL A 128 -7.34 1.13 2.76
N VAL A 129 -8.66 0.96 2.78
CA VAL A 129 -9.59 2.03 2.42
C VAL A 129 -9.60 3.13 3.49
N ASP A 130 -9.54 2.78 4.77
CA ASP A 130 -9.43 3.76 5.86
C ASP A 130 -8.13 4.56 5.76
N GLU A 131 -6.99 3.90 5.49
CA GLU A 131 -5.71 4.57 5.23
C GLU A 131 -5.75 5.53 4.05
N LEU A 132 -6.41 5.12 2.96
CA LEU A 132 -6.58 5.99 1.79
C LEU A 132 -7.48 7.18 2.11
N ALA A 133 -8.55 6.97 2.88
CA ALA A 133 -9.43 8.04 3.32
C ALA A 133 -8.70 9.06 4.20
N ASP A 134 -7.91 8.56 5.16
CA ASP A 134 -7.05 9.39 6.00
C ASP A 134 -6.06 10.19 5.16
N LEU A 135 -5.36 9.53 4.22
CA LEU A 135 -4.38 10.16 3.36
C LEU A 135 -5.03 11.25 2.50
N ILE A 136 -6.19 10.98 1.90
CA ILE A 136 -6.97 11.96 1.14
C ILE A 136 -7.35 13.15 2.02
N ALA A 137 -7.82 12.91 3.25
CA ALA A 137 -8.21 13.97 4.18
C ALA A 137 -7.03 14.88 4.55
N VAL A 138 -5.87 14.32 4.90
CA VAL A 138 -4.68 15.12 5.26
C VAL A 138 -4.03 15.80 4.04
N LEU A 139 -4.13 15.22 2.84
CA LEU A 139 -3.72 15.90 1.61
C LEU A 139 -4.61 17.10 1.28
N ARG A 140 -5.91 17.04 1.63
CA ARG A 140 -6.82 18.20 1.51
C ARG A 140 -6.47 19.31 2.48
N SER A 141 -6.06 18.99 3.71
CA SER A 141 -5.66 20.01 4.69
C SER A 141 -4.32 20.66 4.35
N LYS A 142 -3.49 20.02 3.51
CA LYS A 142 -2.15 20.48 3.12
C LYS A 142 -1.19 20.67 4.30
N GLU A 143 -1.45 19.96 5.40
CA GLU A 143 -0.61 19.98 6.60
C GLU A 143 0.52 18.94 6.46
N VAL A 144 1.73 19.41 6.17
CA VAL A 144 2.90 18.56 5.87
C VAL A 144 3.11 17.48 6.93
N HIS A 145 3.09 17.85 8.21
CA HIS A 145 3.32 16.89 9.29
C HIS A 145 2.25 15.79 9.35
N GLN A 146 0.98 16.13 9.08
CA GLN A 146 -0.10 15.15 9.09
C GLN A 146 0.01 14.19 7.89
N VAL A 147 0.32 14.72 6.70
CA VAL A 147 0.56 13.89 5.50
C VAL A 147 1.70 12.92 5.74
N LEU A 148 2.84 13.38 6.27
CA LEU A 148 3.98 12.52 6.55
C LEU A 148 3.66 11.45 7.60
N ALA A 149 2.90 11.79 8.65
CA ALA A 149 2.49 10.83 9.67
C ALA A 149 1.58 9.73 9.12
N VAL A 150 0.64 10.07 8.22
CA VAL A 150 -0.22 9.09 7.55
C VAL A 150 0.59 8.21 6.60
N LEU A 151 1.49 8.80 5.78
CA LEU A 151 2.35 8.05 4.88
C LEU A 151 3.26 7.06 5.64
N ALA A 152 3.83 7.48 6.78
CA ALA A 152 4.66 6.62 7.61
C ALA A 152 3.85 5.43 8.17
N ARG A 153 2.66 5.69 8.74
CA ARG A 153 1.76 4.62 9.23
C ARG A 153 1.41 3.62 8.14
N CYS A 154 1.09 4.10 6.94
CA CYS A 154 0.77 3.29 5.77
C CYS A 154 1.95 2.40 5.34
N GLU A 155 3.19 2.90 5.45
CA GLU A 155 4.41 2.15 5.12
C GLU A 155 4.71 1.12 6.21
N GLU A 156 4.73 1.52 7.48
CA GLU A 156 4.99 0.65 8.63
C GLU A 156 4.06 -0.57 8.63
N ARG A 157 2.76 -0.36 8.36
CA ARG A 157 1.79 -1.45 8.28
C ARG A 157 2.09 -2.41 7.13
N ARG A 158 2.45 -1.89 5.95
CA ARG A 158 2.76 -2.73 4.77
C ARG A 158 4.06 -3.51 4.99
N VAL A 159 5.08 -2.89 5.57
CA VAL A 159 6.31 -3.57 5.97
C VAL A 159 6.02 -4.66 6.98
N ALA A 160 5.24 -4.40 8.03
CA ALA A 160 4.86 -5.40 9.03
C ALA A 160 4.07 -6.58 8.43
N LEU A 161 3.20 -6.31 7.44
CA LEU A 161 2.51 -7.33 6.68
C LEU A 161 3.52 -8.18 5.89
N ILE A 162 4.39 -7.55 5.12
CA ILE A 162 5.43 -8.24 4.32
C ILE A 162 6.32 -9.11 5.21
N GLU A 163 6.79 -8.61 6.35
CA GLU A 163 7.58 -9.41 7.29
C GLU A 163 6.83 -10.64 7.81
N THR A 164 5.54 -10.49 8.07
CA THR A 164 4.68 -11.61 8.47
C THR A 164 4.60 -12.65 7.34
N LEU A 165 4.49 -12.22 6.09
CA LEU A 165 4.53 -13.10 4.93
C LEU A 165 5.88 -13.80 4.77
N VAL A 166 6.99 -13.09 4.96
CA VAL A 166 8.34 -13.66 4.91
C VAL A 166 8.49 -14.76 5.97
N ARG A 167 8.04 -14.51 7.20
CA ARG A 167 8.06 -15.51 8.28
C ARG A 167 7.22 -16.74 7.94
N GLN A 168 6.03 -16.53 7.34
CA GLN A 168 5.16 -17.63 6.91
C GLN A 168 5.77 -18.44 5.76
N ALA A 169 6.39 -17.78 4.77
CA ALA A 169 7.11 -18.43 3.67
C ALA A 169 8.20 -19.36 4.19
N ALA A 170 9.05 -18.84 5.09
CA ALA A 170 10.16 -19.60 5.68
C ALA A 170 9.69 -20.81 6.51
N ALA A 171 8.53 -20.71 7.17
CA ALA A 171 7.94 -21.81 7.93
C ALA A 171 7.41 -22.94 7.03
N LEU A 172 6.88 -22.60 5.84
CA LEU A 172 6.38 -23.58 4.87
C LEU A 172 7.52 -24.34 4.15
N GLU A 173 8.73 -23.76 4.10
CA GLU A 173 9.92 -24.40 3.53
C GLU A 173 10.57 -25.44 4.47
N ARG A 174 10.22 -25.46 5.76
CA ARG A 174 10.72 -26.44 6.75
C ARG A 174 9.61 -27.36 7.30
N PRO A 175 8.90 -28.14 6.47
CA PRO A 175 7.79 -28.95 6.97
C PRO A 175 8.22 -30.19 7.79
N ASN A 176 9.50 -30.59 7.78
CA ASN A 176 9.97 -31.91 8.27
C ASN A 176 10.99 -31.90 9.44
N GLU A 177 11.09 -30.85 10.26
CA GLU A 177 11.94 -30.84 11.48
C GLU A 177 11.16 -31.09 12.79
N ARG A 178 10.05 -31.85 12.75
CA ARG A 178 9.31 -32.25 13.95
C ARG A 178 9.08 -33.75 13.99
#